data_AF-F3ZB57-F1
#
_entry.id   AF-F3ZB57-F1
#
_cell.length_a   1.000
_cell.length_b   1.000
_cell.length_c   1.000
_cell.angle_alpha   90.00
_cell.angle_beta   90.00
_cell.angle_gamma   90.00
#
_symmetry.space_group_name_H-M   'P 1'
#
loop_
_entity.id
_entity.type
_entity.pdbx_description
1 polymer ?
#
loop_
_entity_poly.entity_id
_entity_poly.type
_entity_poly.pdbx_seq_one_letter_code
_entity_poly.pdbx_strand_id
1 'polypeptide(L)' 'MSNGLLIVPYNSVPYLASREPREQLLDCWPVLVDLARGEVRFGTLDERHLWRNPSA' A
#
# COMPACT_ATOMS: atom_id res chain seq x y z
N MET A 1 1.11 -18.92 -10.00
CA MET A 1 1.66 -18.22 -8.83
C MET A 1 1.74 -16.76 -9.23
N SER A 2 0.95 -15.89 -8.61
CA SER A 2 0.98 -14.45 -8.90
C SER A 2 2.41 -13.95 -8.68
N ASN A 3 2.98 -13.27 -9.67
CA ASN A 3 4.37 -12.81 -9.70
C ASN A 3 4.65 -11.76 -8.61
N GLY A 4 4.71 -12.19 -7.35
CA GLY A 4 5.37 -11.53 -6.23
C GLY A 4 4.90 -10.13 -5.81
N LEU A 5 3.88 -9.52 -6.40
CA LEU A 5 3.49 -8.16 -6.02
C LEU A 5 2.55 -8.16 -4.80
N LEU A 6 2.98 -7.57 -3.68
CA LEU A 6 2.16 -7.36 -2.49
C LEU A 6 1.80 -5.87 -2.35
N ILE A 7 0.54 -5.59 -2.01
CA ILE A 7 0.05 -4.24 -1.71
C ILE A 7 -0.13 -4.14 -0.21
N VAL A 8 0.57 -3.19 0.42
CA VAL A 8 0.56 -3.01 1.87
C VAL A 8 0.13 -1.58 2.20
N PRO A 9 -0.73 -1.37 3.22
CA PRO A 9 -0.99 -0.02 3.72
C PRO A 9 0.26 0.55 4.39
N TYR A 10 0.62 1.78 4.04
CA TYR A 10 1.71 2.51 4.67
C TYR A 10 1.23 3.88 5.16
N ASN A 11 1.63 4.18 6.40
CA ASN A 11 1.57 5.51 6.99
C ASN A 11 2.97 5.90 7.44
N SER A 12 3.39 7.12 7.14
CA SER A 12 4.71 7.60 7.54
C SER A 12 4.77 7.83 9.05
N VAL A 13 5.96 7.72 9.65
CA VAL A 13 6.15 7.96 11.09
C VAL A 13 5.64 9.35 11.51
N PRO A 14 5.93 10.46 10.78
CA PRO A 14 5.34 11.76 11.10
C PRO A 14 3.81 11.78 11.03
N TYR A 15 3.22 11.07 10.05
CA TYR A 15 1.76 10.98 9.92
C TYR A 15 1.15 10.28 11.13
N LEU A 16 1.69 9.12 11.52
CA LEU A 16 1.27 8.36 12.70
C LEU A 16 1.41 9.15 14.02
N ALA A 17 2.41 10.02 14.13
CA ALA A 17 2.63 10.84 15.33
C ALA A 17 1.68 12.04 15.43
N SER A 18 1.03 12.44 14.33
CA SER A 18 0.25 13.68 14.24
C SER A 18 -1.27 13.50 14.26
N ARG A 19 -1.75 12.26 14.22
CA ARG A 19 -3.18 11.92 14.04
C ARG A 19 -3.69 10.95 15.09
N GLU A 20 -4.99 10.99 15.36
CA GLU A 20 -5.65 10.00 16.22
C GLU A 20 -5.65 8.61 15.56
N PRO A 21 -5.39 7.51 16.29
CA PRO A 21 -5.28 6.16 15.71
C PRO A 21 -6.48 5.71 14.88
N ARG A 22 -7.70 6.18 15.21
CA ARG A 22 -8.92 5.86 14.46
C ARG A 22 -8.93 6.49 13.06
N GLU A 23 -8.33 7.67 12.88
CA GLU A 23 -8.24 8.37 11.59
C GLU A 23 -7.18 7.75 10.69
N GLN A 24 -6.10 7.22 11.28
CA GLN A 24 -4.97 6.66 10.55
C GLN A 24 -5.32 5.45 9.67
N LEU A 25 -6.33 4.65 10.06
CA LEU A 25 -6.74 3.45 9.33
C LEU A 25 -7.40 3.75 7.98
N LEU A 26 -7.96 4.95 7.80
CA LEU A 26 -8.72 5.33 6.61
C LEU A 26 -7.88 6.06 5.56
N ASP A 27 -6.71 6.57 5.95
CA ASP A 27 -5.86 7.46 5.13
C ASP A 27 -4.55 6.77 4.66
N CYS A 28 -4.46 5.44 4.78
CA CYS A 28 -3.27 4.69 4.40
C CYS A 28 -2.94 4.86 2.90
N TRP A 29 -1.68 5.17 2.60
CA TRP A 29 -1.19 5.17 1.22
C TRP A 29 -0.72 3.76 0.83
N PRO A 30 -1.04 3.25 -0.38
CA PRO A 30 -0.58 1.94 -0.80
C PRO A 30 0.91 1.98 -1.17
N VAL A 31 1.67 1.05 -0.62
CA VAL A 31 3.01 0.71 -1.12
C VAL A 31 2.97 -0.63 -1.85
N LEU A 32 3.74 -0.69 -2.93
CA LEU A 32 3.92 -1.86 -3.78
C LEU A 32 5.25 -2.51 -3.43
N VAL A 33 5.19 -3.79 -3.04
CA VAL A 33 6.35 -4.61 -2.71
C VAL A 33 6.52 -5.67 -3.78
N ASP A 34 7.61 -5.59 -4.54
CA ASP A 34 8.01 -6.65 -5.46
C ASP A 34 8.81 -7.70 -4.67
N LEU A 35 8.15 -8.80 -4.32
CA LEU A 35 8.74 -9.90 -3.55
C LEU A 35 9.81 -10.66 -4.33
N ALA A 36 9.82 -10.59 -5.68
CA ALA A 36 10.82 -11.26 -6.49
C ALA A 36 12.14 -10.48 -6.52
N ARG A 37 12.04 -9.14 -6.50
CA ARG A 37 13.20 -8.23 -6.56
C ARG A 37 13.63 -7.70 -5.20
N GLY A 38 12.79 -7.83 -4.18
CA GLY A 38 13.01 -7.22 -2.87
C GLY A 38 12.92 -5.68 -2.91
N GLU A 39 12.17 -5.14 -3.87
CA GLU A 39 12.04 -3.69 -4.08
C GLU A 39 10.72 -3.18 -3.49
N VAL A 40 10.71 -1.93 -3.00
CA VAL A 40 9.53 -1.27 -2.45
C VAL A 40 9.39 0.13 -3.03
N ARG A 41 8.15 0.52 -3.37
CA ARG A 41 7.83 1.90 -3.77
C ARG A 41 6.41 2.29 -3.41
N PHE A 42 6.13 3.58 -3.40
CA PHE A 42 4.76 4.07 -3.34
C PHE A 42 3.98 3.71 -4.62
N GLY A 43 2.74 3.29 -4.44
CA GLY A 43 1.79 3.19 -5.54
C GLY A 43 1.32 4.57 -6.00
N THR A 44 0.92 4.65 -7.26
CA THR A 44 0.34 5.85 -7.87
C THR A 44 -1.16 5.66 -8.16
N LEU A 45 -1.88 6.75 -8.45
CA LEU A 45 -3.32 6.68 -8.75
C LEU A 45 -3.62 5.92 -10.05
N ASP A 46 -2.72 5.96 -11.04
CA ASP A 46 -2.86 5.24 -12.31
C ASP A 46 -2.85 3.70 -12.09
N GLU A 47 -2.25 3.27 -10.98
CA GLU A 47 -2.12 1.88 -10.57
C GLU A 47 -3.29 1.39 -9.71
N ARG A 48 -4.34 2.21 -9.54
CA ARG A 48 -5.55 1.84 -8.78
C ARG A 48 -6.21 0.55 -9.28
N HIS A 49 -6.00 0.18 -10.54
CA HIS A 49 -6.46 -1.09 -11.10
C HIS A 49 -5.89 -2.32 -10.36
N LEU A 50 -4.72 -2.20 -9.73
CA LEU A 50 -4.09 -3.26 -8.91
C LEU A 50 -4.79 -3.47 -7.57
N TRP A 51 -5.58 -2.51 -7.08
CA TRP A 51 -6.20 -2.54 -5.75
C TRP A 51 -7.52 -3.32 -5.71
N ARG A 52 -8.04 -3.70 -6.89
CA ARG A 52 -9.23 -4.53 -7.00
C ARG A 52 -8.80 -5.98 -7.06
N ASN A 53 -9.46 -6.82 -6.27
CA ASN A 53 -9.23 -8.26 -6.35
C ASN A 53 -9.76 -8.76 -7.71
N PRO A 54 -8.92 -9.33 -8.61
CA PRO A 54 -9.40 -9.82 -9.89
C PRO A 54 -10.38 -10.99 -9.78
N SER A 55 -10.48 -11.59 -8.59
CA SER A 55 -11.27 -12.77 -8.28
C SER A 55 -12.52 -12.49 -7.42
N ALA A 56 -12.88 -11.23 -7.20
CA ALA A 56 -14.07 -10.84 -6.44
C ALA A 56 -15.19 -10.33 -7.35
#